data_AF-A0A8T7BK75-F1
#
_entry.id   AF-A0A8T7BK75-F1
#
_cell.length_a   1.000
_cell.length_b   1.000
_cell.length_c   1.000
_cell.angle_alpha   90.00
_cell.angle_beta   90.00
_cell.angle_gamma   90.00
#
_symmetry.space_group_name_H-M   'P 1'
#
loop_
_entity.id
_entity.type
_entity.pdbx_description
1 polymer ?
#
loop_
_entity_poly.entity_id
_entity_poly.type
_entity_poly.pdbx_seq_one_letter_code
_entity_poly.pdbx_strand_id
1 'polypeptide(L)' 'SGSILRGHKKPPECPQFATTCTPEHPLGVTMVSSEGACAAYYRYRNVDKNLQVDAP' A
#
# COMPACT_ATOMS: atom_id res chain seq x y z
N SER A 1 -4.67 -9.22 0.31
CA SER A 1 -4.01 -8.69 -0.90
C SER A 1 -4.92 -8.66 -2.14
N GLY A 2 -5.74 -9.69 -2.39
CA GLY A 2 -6.53 -9.79 -3.64
C GLY A 2 -7.52 -8.64 -3.94
N SER A 3 -8.06 -7.95 -2.94
CA SER A 3 -8.93 -6.78 -3.18
C SER A 3 -8.14 -5.53 -3.58
N ILE A 4 -6.90 -5.39 -3.10
CA ILE A 4 -6.00 -4.31 -3.51
C ILE A 4 -5.53 -4.53 -4.95
N LEU A 5 -5.18 -5.76 -5.30
CA LEU A 5 -4.81 -6.12 -6.68
C LEU A 5 -5.92 -5.86 -7.70
N ARG A 6 -7.18 -5.95 -7.27
CA ARG A 6 -8.35 -5.66 -8.11
C ARG A 6 -8.76 -4.18 -8.10
N GLY A 7 -8.06 -3.32 -7.36
CA GLY A 7 -8.42 -1.90 -7.20
C GLY A 7 -9.69 -1.66 -6.38
N HIS A 8 -10.23 -2.67 -5.70
CA HIS A 8 -11.44 -2.54 -4.88
C HIS A 8 -11.15 -1.89 -3.51
N LYS A 9 -9.88 -1.87 -3.09
CA LYS A 9 -9.42 -1.28 -1.83
C LYS A 9 -8.05 -0.65 -2.02
N LYS A 10 -7.81 0.49 -1.39
CA LYS A 10 -6.48 1.08 -1.25
C LYS A 10 -5.70 0.41 -0.10
N PRO A 11 -4.35 0.45 -0.11
CA PRO A 11 -3.54 -0.08 0.99
C PRO A 11 -3.93 0.40 2.40
N PRO A 12 -4.28 1.67 2.65
CA PRO A 12 -4.74 2.12 3.96
C PRO A 12 -6.04 1.47 4.45
N GLU A 13 -6.86 0.92 3.55
CA GLU A 13 -8.09 0.19 3.91
C GLU A 13 -7.83 -1.28 4.29
N CYS A 14 -6.58 -1.74 4.20
CA CYS A 14 -6.16 -3.05 4.67
C CYS A 14 -5.70 -2.95 6.12
N PRO A 15 -6.34 -3.66 7.08
CA PRO A 15 -6.03 -3.50 8.50
C PRO A 15 -4.60 -3.92 8.88
N GLN A 16 -3.98 -4.78 8.07
CA GLN A 16 -2.58 -5.20 8.25
C GLN A 16 -1.57 -4.22 7.64
N PHE A 17 -2.00 -3.26 6.81
CA PHE A 17 -1.07 -2.39 6.10
C PHE A 17 -0.34 -1.45 7.06
N ALA A 18 1.00 -1.38 6.94
CA ALA A 18 1.88 -0.56 7.76
C ALA A 18 1.83 -0.84 9.27
N THR A 19 1.14 -1.91 9.69
CA THR A 19 1.09 -2.41 11.06
C THR A 19 1.89 -3.71 11.15
N THR A 20 1.37 -4.80 10.59
CA THR A 20 2.04 -6.12 10.55
C THR A 20 2.54 -6.48 9.15
N CYS A 21 2.01 -5.84 8.11
CA CYS A 21 2.51 -5.91 6.73
C CYS A 21 3.42 -4.71 6.47
N THR A 22 4.71 -4.97 6.40
CA THR A 22 5.78 -3.98 6.12
C THR A 22 6.76 -4.54 5.08
N PRO A 23 7.68 -3.74 4.52
CA PRO A 23 8.71 -4.25 3.62
C PRO A 23 9.60 -5.32 4.27
N GLU A 24 9.84 -5.23 5.58
CA GLU A 24 10.62 -6.21 6.35
C GLU A 24 9.80 -7.49 6.65
N HIS A 25 8.48 -7.33 6.83
CA HIS A 25 7.54 -8.44 7.08
C HIS A 25 6.38 -8.42 6.07
N PRO A 26 6.61 -8.82 4.81
CA PRO A 26 5.58 -8.72 3.78
C PRO A 26 4.57 -9.87 3.91
N LEU A 27 3.28 -9.53 3.98
CA LEU A 27 2.19 -10.52 4.07
C LEU A 27 1.57 -10.89 2.70
N GLY A 28 2.06 -10.32 1.60
CA GLY A 28 1.57 -10.64 0.27
C GLY A 28 2.29 -9.91 -0.86
N VAL A 29 2.03 -10.34 -2.09
CA VAL A 29 2.72 -9.86 -3.31
C VAL A 29 2.66 -8.34 -3.52
N THR A 30 1.61 -7.69 -3.02
CA THR A 30 1.46 -6.23 -3.06
C THR A 30 2.48 -5.49 -2.19
N MET A 31 3.11 -6.17 -1.23
CA MET A 31 4.16 -5.63 -0.36
C MET A 31 5.56 -6.17 -0.71
N VAL A 32 5.65 -7.42 -1.22
CA VAL A 32 6.95 -8.03 -1.59
C VAL A 32 7.60 -7.31 -2.77
N SER A 33 6.81 -6.91 -3.78
CA SER A 33 7.34 -6.21 -4.95
C SER A 33 7.51 -4.71 -4.66
N SER A 34 8.63 -4.11 -5.08
CA SER A 34 8.84 -2.66 -5.04
C SER A 34 7.83 -1.88 -5.89
N GLU A 35 7.27 -2.52 -6.92
CA GLU A 35 6.19 -1.98 -7.76
C GLU A 35 4.80 -2.31 -7.21
N GLY A 36 4.72 -3.12 -6.14
CA GLY A 36 3.47 -3.50 -5.51
C GLY A 36 2.78 -2.30 -4.86
N ALA A 37 1.44 -2.24 -4.98
CA ALA A 37 0.66 -1.13 -4.45
C ALA A 37 0.90 -0.85 -2.96
N CYS A 38 1.03 -1.89 -2.12
CA CYS A 38 1.33 -1.68 -0.70
C CYS A 38 2.77 -1.16 -0.50
N ALA A 39 3.75 -1.69 -1.21
CA ALA A 39 5.13 -1.20 -1.11
C ALA A 39 5.24 0.27 -1.54
N ALA A 40 4.59 0.65 -2.65
CA ALA A 40 4.54 2.02 -3.14
C ALA A 40 3.90 2.96 -2.11
N TYR A 41 2.70 2.62 -1.61
CA TYR A 41 2.03 3.41 -0.56
C TYR A 41 2.89 3.52 0.70
N TYR A 42 3.55 2.44 1.12
CA TYR A 42 4.40 2.46 2.31
C TYR A 42 5.59 3.41 2.15
N ARG A 43 6.22 3.42 0.96
CA ARG A 43 7.37 4.27 0.63
C ARG A 43 6.98 5.74 0.49
N TYR A 44 5.85 6.03 -0.15
CA TYR A 44 5.45 7.38 -0.53
C TYR A 44 4.38 8.02 0.36
N ARG A 45 3.90 7.34 1.42
CA ARG A 45 2.89 7.88 2.36
C ARG A 45 3.13 9.28 2.91
N ASN A 46 4.39 9.74 2.94
CA ASN A 46 4.78 11.07 3.41
C ASN A 46 4.90 12.11 2.26
N VAL A 47 5.05 11.64 1.02
CA VAL A 47 5.05 12.46 -0.19
C VAL A 47 3.60 12.77 -0.61
N ASP A 48 2.71 11.77 -0.54
CA ASP A 48 1.26 11.89 -0.77
C ASP A 48 0.55 12.92 0.14
N LYS A 49 1.06 13.19 1.35
CA LYS A 49 0.48 14.24 2.20
C LYS A 49 0.66 15.67 1.64
N ASN A 50 1.65 15.88 0.78
CA ASN A 50 1.94 17.18 0.17
C ASN A 50 1.46 17.29 -1.28
N LEU A 51 1.29 16.16 -1.99
CA LEU A 51 0.64 16.09 -3.30
C LEU A 51 -0.71 15.40 -3.13
N GLN A 52 -1.81 16.16 -3.19
CA GLN A 52 -3.18 15.61 -3.23
C GLN A 52 -3.39 14.72 -4.48
N VAL A 53 -2.88 13.49 -4.48
CA VAL A 53 -3.00 12.52 -5.60
C VAL A 53 -4.19 11.58 -5.42
N ASP A 54 -5.01 11.80 -4.38
CA ASP A 54 -6.30 11.15 -4.17
C ASP A 54 -7.49 11.97 -4.74
N ALA A 55 -7.27 12.73 -5.82
CA ALA A 55 -8.38 13.27 -6.61
C ALA A 55 -8.98 12.12 -7.48
N PRO A 56 -10.32 12.07 -7.60
CA PRO A 56 -11.15 10.86 -7.73
C PRO A 56 -10.80 9.89 -8.86
#